data_AF-A0A8C3HD21-F1
#
_entry.id   AF-A0A8C3HD21-F1
#
_cell.length_a   1.000
_cell.length_b   1.000
_cell.length_c   1.000
_cell.angle_alpha   90.00
_cell.angle_beta   90.00
_cell.angle_gamma   90.00
#
_symmetry.space_group_name_H-M   'P 1'
#
loop_
_entity.id
_entity.type
_entity.pdbx_description
1 polymer ?
#
loop_
_entity_poly.entity_id
_entity_poly.type
_entity_poly.pdbx_seq_one_letter_code
_entity_poly.pdbx_strand_id
1 'polypeptide(L)'
;MLWVRMRLVLLAGKFSRTHERSPPKSRPGATGACVKGSGDELSGGPAEGGRGGARLTLSRAHAQCVWAGPRGFGAVRLERCSSAMAAYRLVLLRHGESAWNLENRFSGWYDADLSPAGSQEAQRGGEALRDAGYEFDICFTSVQKRAIRTLWIVLDAIDQMWLPVVRTWRLNERHYGGLTGLNKAETAAKHGEAQVKIWRRSFDIPPPPMEPDHPFYSTISKDRRYADLTEDQLPTCESLKDTIARALPFWNEEIVPQIKEGKRVLVAAHGNSLRGIVKHLEGMSEEAIMELNLPTGIPIVYELDKNLKPIKPMQFLGDEETVRKAMEAVAAQGKAKK
;
A
#
# COMPACT_ATOMS: atom_id res chain seq x y z
N MET A 1 -6.24 -50.66 -16.28
CA MET A 1 -7.18 -50.67 -17.43
C MET A 1 -8.29 -49.69 -17.09
N LEU A 2 -8.71 -48.69 -17.87
CA LEU A 2 -8.25 -48.10 -19.13
C LEU A 2 -9.08 -46.80 -19.27
N TRP A 3 -8.42 -45.63 -19.34
CA TRP A 3 -8.75 -44.42 -20.13
C TRP A 3 -10.00 -43.57 -19.76
N VAL A 4 -9.88 -42.33 -19.27
CA VAL A 4 -9.48 -41.04 -19.92
C VAL A 4 -10.41 -40.57 -21.04
N ARG A 5 -11.06 -39.40 -20.85
CA ARG A 5 -11.33 -38.44 -21.93
C ARG A 5 -11.51 -37.00 -21.42
N MET A 6 -10.42 -36.24 -21.48
CA MET A 6 -10.42 -34.78 -21.59
C MET A 6 -11.02 -34.37 -22.93
N ARG A 7 -11.85 -33.32 -22.97
CA ARG A 7 -12.19 -32.58 -24.19
C ARG A 7 -11.39 -31.28 -24.20
N LEU A 8 -10.33 -31.27 -25.01
CA LEU A 8 -9.63 -30.07 -25.46
C LEU A 8 -10.31 -29.60 -26.76
N VAL A 9 -10.78 -28.36 -26.82
CA VAL A 9 -11.26 -27.74 -28.07
C VAL A 9 -10.12 -26.91 -28.65
N LEU A 10 -9.53 -27.42 -29.74
CA LEU A 10 -8.62 -26.70 -30.61
C LEU A 10 -9.42 -26.06 -31.75
N LEU A 11 -9.41 -24.74 -31.83
CA LEU A 11 -9.84 -23.98 -33.01
C LEU A 11 -8.60 -23.57 -33.79
N ALA A 12 -8.30 -24.33 -34.85
CA ALA A 12 -7.32 -23.96 -35.87
C ALA A 12 -8.09 -23.46 -37.11
N GLY A 13 -8.18 -22.13 -37.25
CA GLY A 13 -8.68 -21.46 -38.46
C GLY A 13 -7.51 -20.91 -39.28
N LYS A 14 -7.29 -21.51 -40.45
CA LYS A 14 -6.34 -21.06 -41.48
C LYS A 14 -6.80 -19.73 -42.07
N PHE A 15 -5.91 -18.74 -42.13
CA PHE A 15 -5.89 -17.74 -43.20
C PHE A 15 -4.42 -17.48 -43.57
N SER A 16 -4.12 -17.64 -44.86
CA SER A 16 -2.81 -17.45 -45.47
C SER A 16 -2.99 -16.54 -46.67
N ARG A 17 -1.91 -15.77 -46.93
CA ARG A 17 -1.63 -14.88 -48.07
C ARG A 17 -2.24 -13.49 -47.95
N THR A 18 -1.57 -12.39 -48.26
CA THR A 18 -0.18 -12.00 -48.59
C THR A 18 -0.30 -10.50 -48.85
N HIS A 19 0.51 -9.63 -48.25
CA HIS A 19 1.00 -8.42 -48.94
C HIS A 19 2.26 -7.89 -48.24
N GLU A 20 3.36 -8.09 -48.95
CA GLU A 20 4.51 -7.21 -49.19
C GLU A 20 5.09 -6.37 -48.03
N ARG A 21 6.35 -6.70 -47.71
CA ARG A 21 7.33 -5.84 -47.07
C ARG A 21 7.97 -4.91 -48.11
N SER A 22 8.23 -3.66 -47.72
CA SER A 22 9.25 -2.80 -48.33
C SER A 22 9.97 -1.98 -47.25
N PRO A 23 11.31 -2.06 -47.12
CA PRO A 23 12.15 -1.04 -46.46
C PRO A 23 13.01 -0.28 -47.52
N PRO A 24 13.99 0.54 -47.12
CA PRO A 24 13.94 1.79 -46.36
C PRO A 24 14.21 3.01 -47.28
N LYS A 25 14.07 4.25 -46.79
CA LYS A 25 14.56 5.45 -47.52
C LYS A 25 15.68 6.15 -46.73
N SER A 26 16.83 6.26 -47.38
CA SER A 26 18.02 7.02 -47.01
C SER A 26 17.96 8.50 -47.46
N ARG A 27 18.81 9.33 -46.82
CA ARG A 27 18.97 10.81 -46.89
C ARG A 27 19.33 11.40 -48.28
N PRO A 28 19.35 12.75 -48.41
CA PRO A 28 20.62 13.51 -48.36
C PRO A 28 20.50 14.81 -47.50
N GLY A 29 21.50 15.24 -46.73
CA GLY A 29 22.64 16.10 -47.12
C GLY A 29 22.43 17.52 -46.51
N ALA A 30 23.17 17.96 -45.48
CA ALA A 30 24.51 18.57 -45.48
C ALA A 30 24.45 20.11 -45.33
N THR A 31 25.12 20.62 -44.27
CA THR A 31 25.78 21.93 -44.03
C THR A 31 25.62 22.24 -42.53
N GLY A 32 26.64 22.41 -41.68
CA GLY A 32 28.01 22.87 -41.88
C GLY A 32 28.19 24.13 -41.02
N ALA A 33 28.85 24.02 -39.86
CA ALA A 33 29.56 25.13 -39.20
C ALA A 33 30.42 24.58 -38.06
N CYS A 34 31.73 24.59 -38.31
CA CYS A 34 32.81 24.39 -37.36
C CYS A 34 33.52 25.75 -37.21
N VAL A 35 33.77 26.19 -35.99
CA VAL A 35 34.72 27.26 -35.62
C VAL A 35 35.37 26.78 -34.32
N LYS A 36 36.63 26.28 -34.35
CA LYS A 36 37.89 26.95 -33.93
C LYS A 36 37.78 27.67 -32.57
N GLY A 37 38.66 27.58 -31.58
CA GLY A 37 39.97 26.97 -31.29
C GLY A 37 40.09 27.04 -29.74
N SER A 38 41.11 26.63 -29.00
CA SER A 38 42.56 26.41 -29.13
C SER A 38 42.96 25.53 -27.91
N GLY A 39 43.89 24.57 -28.01
CA GLY A 39 45.32 24.75 -27.69
C GLY A 39 45.52 25.13 -26.21
N ASP A 40 46.16 24.35 -25.32
CA ASP A 40 47.54 23.86 -25.47
C ASP A 40 47.87 22.57 -24.68
N GLU A 41 48.94 21.94 -25.17
CA GLU A 41 49.55 20.67 -24.78
C GLU A 41 50.52 20.73 -23.59
N LEU A 42 50.79 19.50 -23.13
CA LEU A 42 51.84 18.92 -22.32
C LEU A 42 53.29 19.46 -22.45
N SER A 43 54.06 19.36 -21.36
CA SER A 43 55.47 18.90 -21.21
C SER A 43 56.07 19.55 -19.94
N GLY A 44 57.00 19.03 -19.13
CA GLY A 44 57.87 17.85 -19.03
C GLY A 44 58.77 18.08 -17.77
N GLY A 45 59.30 17.03 -17.12
CA GLY A 45 60.21 17.14 -15.93
C GLY A 45 61.63 17.65 -16.27
N PRO A 46 62.71 17.41 -15.46
CA PRO A 46 62.85 16.65 -14.20
C PRO A 46 63.80 17.27 -13.10
N ALA A 47 64.09 16.47 -12.05
CA ALA A 47 65.26 16.45 -11.12
C ALA A 47 65.37 17.55 -10.02
N GLU A 48 65.90 17.35 -8.81
CA GLU A 48 66.39 16.23 -7.98
C GLU A 48 66.62 16.80 -6.54
N GLY A 49 66.60 15.94 -5.50
CA GLY A 49 67.50 16.11 -4.34
C GLY A 49 66.90 16.34 -2.94
N GLY A 50 66.79 15.25 -2.15
CA GLY A 50 67.52 15.18 -0.86
C GLY A 50 66.77 15.08 0.49
N ARG A 51 66.75 13.84 1.03
CA ARG A 51 66.81 13.41 2.47
C ARG A 51 65.61 13.79 3.37
N GLY A 52 65.05 12.95 4.24
CA GLY A 52 65.34 11.62 4.77
C GLY A 52 64.60 11.49 6.11
N GLY A 53 64.04 10.33 6.46
CA GLY A 53 63.44 10.12 7.79
C GLY A 53 62.36 9.02 7.83
N ALA A 54 62.74 7.85 8.35
CA ALA A 54 61.90 6.68 8.52
C ALA A 54 60.79 6.85 9.56
N ARG A 55 59.61 6.22 9.35
CA ARG A 55 58.92 5.50 10.44
C ARG A 55 57.74 4.60 10.00
N LEU A 56 57.92 3.32 10.29
CA LEU A 56 56.98 2.36 10.90
C LEU A 56 55.51 2.34 10.44
N THR A 57 55.19 1.31 9.66
CA THR A 57 53.87 0.68 9.56
C THR A 57 53.42 0.14 10.91
N LEU A 58 52.21 0.50 11.36
CA LEU A 58 51.51 -0.18 12.45
C LEU A 58 50.02 -0.34 12.13
N SER A 59 49.67 -1.60 11.93
CA SER A 59 48.32 -2.16 12.10
C SER A 59 47.75 -1.75 13.47
N ARG A 60 46.51 -1.26 13.50
CA ARG A 60 45.76 -1.06 14.74
C ARG A 60 44.68 -2.13 14.86
N ALA A 61 45.09 -3.24 15.47
CA ALA A 61 44.21 -4.09 16.25
C ALA A 61 43.92 -3.42 17.61
N HIS A 62 42.66 -3.58 18.05
CA HIS A 62 42.17 -3.59 19.43
C HIS A 62 43.10 -3.06 20.53
N ALA A 63 42.79 -1.87 21.04
CA ALA A 63 43.27 -1.43 22.36
C ALA A 63 42.08 -1.42 23.33
N GLN A 64 41.97 -2.48 24.13
CA GLN A 64 41.25 -2.48 25.39
C GLN A 64 42.01 -1.58 26.37
N CYS A 65 41.36 -0.53 26.88
CA CYS A 65 41.88 0.24 27.99
C CYS A 65 41.22 -0.27 29.28
N VAL A 66 41.98 -1.01 30.08
CA VAL A 66 41.61 -1.45 31.43
C VAL A 66 41.92 -0.30 32.38
N TRP A 67 40.90 0.19 33.10
CA TRP A 67 41.06 1.07 34.24
C TRP A 67 40.66 0.30 35.50
N ALA A 68 41.58 0.20 36.47
CA ALA A 68 41.35 -0.45 37.75
C ALA A 68 40.97 0.61 38.79
N GLY A 69 39.82 0.42 39.45
CA GLY A 69 39.38 1.20 40.60
C GLY A 69 38.25 0.46 41.35
N PRO A 70 38.17 0.56 42.70
CA PRO A 70 37.62 -0.51 43.52
C PRO A 70 36.17 -0.31 43.96
N ARG A 71 35.53 -1.44 44.30
CA ARG A 71 34.25 -1.62 45.03
C ARG A 71 32.96 -1.58 44.20
N GLY A 72 32.51 -2.80 43.87
CA GLY A 72 31.16 -3.27 44.17
C GLY A 72 30.00 -2.53 43.54
N PHE A 73 29.67 -2.87 42.29
CA PHE A 73 28.29 -2.83 41.79
C PHE A 73 28.08 -4.03 40.87
N GLY A 74 26.91 -4.66 40.99
CA GLY A 74 26.56 -5.92 40.37
C GLY A 74 26.77 -5.93 38.86
N ALA A 75 27.05 -7.12 38.32
CA ALA A 75 27.16 -7.36 36.90
C ALA A 75 25.84 -6.96 36.21
N VAL A 76 25.82 -5.75 35.63
CA VAL A 76 24.80 -5.40 34.65
C VAL A 76 25.13 -6.23 33.43
N ARG A 77 24.35 -7.31 33.25
CA ARG A 77 24.32 -8.08 32.02
C ARG A 77 23.98 -7.07 30.92
N LEU A 78 24.96 -6.73 30.09
CA LEU A 78 24.73 -6.06 28.82
C LEU A 78 23.86 -7.02 28.00
N GLU A 79 22.54 -6.88 28.13
CA GLU A 79 21.62 -7.41 27.16
C GLU A 79 22.03 -6.77 25.84
N ARG A 80 22.62 -7.59 24.97
CA ARG A 80 22.77 -7.23 23.56
C ARG A 80 21.36 -6.89 23.11
N CYS A 81 21.10 -5.61 22.90
CA CYS A 81 19.95 -5.16 22.15
C CYS A 81 20.17 -5.70 20.74
N SER A 82 19.69 -6.92 20.50
CA SER A 82 19.59 -7.50 19.18
C SER A 82 18.61 -6.60 18.44
N SER A 83 19.13 -5.61 17.71
CA SER A 83 18.37 -4.92 16.67
C SER A 83 17.76 -6.01 15.80
N ALA A 84 16.47 -6.29 16.00
CA ALA A 84 15.76 -7.28 15.20
C ALA A 84 15.86 -6.81 13.75
N MET A 85 16.62 -7.54 12.92
CA MET A 85 16.72 -7.22 11.50
C MET A 85 15.34 -7.43 10.87
N ALA A 86 14.90 -6.46 10.06
CA ALA A 86 13.70 -6.60 9.27
C ALA A 86 13.83 -7.85 8.39
N ALA A 87 12.90 -8.79 8.52
CA ALA A 87 12.83 -9.96 7.67
C ALA A 87 12.02 -9.68 6.42
N TYR A 88 10.95 -8.87 6.54
CA TYR A 88 10.02 -8.61 5.45
C TYR A 88 9.61 -7.14 5.37
N ARG A 89 9.17 -6.73 4.18
CA ARG A 89 8.55 -5.44 3.91
C ARG A 89 7.16 -5.61 3.34
N LEU A 90 6.22 -4.83 3.85
CA LEU A 90 4.83 -4.79 3.43
C LEU A 90 4.43 -3.33 3.20
N VAL A 91 3.71 -3.07 2.11
CA VAL A 91 3.10 -1.76 1.87
C VAL A 91 1.58 -1.89 1.87
N LEU A 92 0.92 -1.09 2.71
CA LEU A 92 -0.52 -0.93 2.72
C LEU A 92 -0.87 0.44 2.14
N LEU A 93 -1.93 0.51 1.33
CA LEU A 93 -2.36 1.75 0.70
C LEU A 93 -3.89 1.86 0.75
N ARG A 94 -4.39 2.87 1.47
CA ARG A 94 -5.80 3.25 1.34
C ARG A 94 -5.99 3.96 0.01
N HIS A 95 -7.04 3.60 -0.71
CA HIS A 95 -7.41 4.29 -1.95
C HIS A 95 -7.50 5.81 -1.79
N GLY A 96 -7.29 6.54 -2.89
CA GLY A 96 -7.49 7.99 -2.93
C GLY A 96 -8.96 8.38 -2.69
N GLU A 97 -9.24 9.66 -2.45
CA GLU A 97 -10.59 10.18 -2.25
C GLU A 97 -11.58 9.67 -3.33
N SER A 98 -12.71 9.10 -2.92
CA SER A 98 -13.78 8.73 -3.85
C SER A 98 -14.78 9.87 -4.05
N ALA A 99 -15.54 9.82 -5.15
CA ALA A 99 -16.63 10.78 -5.41
C ALA A 99 -17.58 10.92 -4.21
N TRP A 100 -17.90 9.81 -3.53
CA TRP A 100 -18.77 9.85 -2.35
C TRP A 100 -18.06 10.29 -1.06
N ASN A 101 -16.73 10.26 -1.00
CA ASN A 101 -16.01 10.91 0.09
C ASN A 101 -16.10 12.43 -0.05
N LEU A 102 -15.91 12.94 -1.28
CA LEU A 102 -16.08 14.35 -1.61
C LEU A 102 -17.50 14.85 -1.30
N GLU A 103 -18.52 14.07 -1.67
CA GLU A 103 -19.93 14.37 -1.35
C GLU A 103 -20.32 14.11 0.12
N ASN A 104 -19.37 13.69 0.97
CA ASN A 104 -19.60 13.35 2.37
C ASN A 104 -20.68 12.27 2.60
N ARG A 105 -20.79 11.29 1.70
CA ARG A 105 -21.72 10.15 1.79
C ARG A 105 -21.06 8.89 2.39
N PHE A 106 -21.87 7.99 2.94
CA PHE A 106 -21.42 6.64 3.30
C PHE A 106 -21.31 5.76 2.05
N SER A 107 -20.10 5.46 1.61
CA SER A 107 -19.84 4.61 0.42
C SER A 107 -20.06 3.12 0.70
N GLY A 108 -19.34 2.58 1.67
CA GLY A 108 -19.42 1.16 2.00
C GLY A 108 -19.17 0.28 0.78
N TRP A 109 -20.12 -0.60 0.46
CA TRP A 109 -20.02 -1.50 -0.69
C TRP A 109 -20.53 -0.90 -2.00
N TYR A 110 -21.08 0.30 -2.00
CA TYR A 110 -21.36 1.01 -3.25
C TYR A 110 -20.05 1.25 -4.02
N ASP A 111 -20.09 0.97 -5.31
CA ASP A 111 -18.91 0.95 -6.18
C ASP A 111 -18.58 2.35 -6.75
N ALA A 112 -18.45 3.32 -5.83
CA ALA A 112 -18.02 4.69 -6.13
C ALA A 112 -16.60 4.70 -6.73
N ASP A 113 -16.42 5.54 -7.74
CA ASP A 113 -15.13 5.78 -8.40
C ASP A 113 -14.28 6.80 -7.61
N LEU A 114 -13.01 6.94 -8.01
CA LEU A 114 -12.13 7.99 -7.52
C LEU A 114 -12.64 9.38 -7.95
N SER A 115 -12.46 10.38 -7.10
CA SER A 115 -12.54 11.79 -7.51
C SER A 115 -11.29 12.16 -8.31
N PRO A 116 -11.29 13.27 -9.08
CA PRO A 116 -10.07 13.77 -9.71
C PRO A 116 -8.93 13.98 -8.71
N ALA A 117 -9.25 14.45 -7.50
CA ALA A 117 -8.27 14.59 -6.42
C ALA A 117 -7.76 13.22 -5.94
N GLY A 118 -8.63 12.22 -5.81
CA GLY A 118 -8.25 10.85 -5.45
C GLY A 118 -7.36 10.16 -6.48
N SER A 119 -7.53 10.45 -7.77
CA SER A 119 -6.61 10.00 -8.81
C SER A 119 -5.22 10.62 -8.67
N GLN A 120 -5.15 11.92 -8.36
CA GLN A 120 -3.87 12.59 -8.09
C GLN A 120 -3.21 12.10 -6.79
N GLU A 121 -4.00 11.78 -5.76
CA GLU A 121 -3.50 11.15 -4.54
C GLU A 121 -2.84 9.79 -4.85
N ALA A 122 -3.49 8.95 -5.65
CA ALA A 122 -2.91 7.68 -6.08
C ALA A 122 -1.61 7.87 -6.88
N GLN A 123 -1.57 8.86 -7.77
CA GLN A 123 -0.38 9.21 -8.55
C GLN A 123 0.79 9.60 -7.62
N ARG A 124 0.56 10.52 -6.67
CA ARG A 124 1.59 10.92 -5.69
C ARG A 124 2.07 9.75 -4.84
N GLY A 125 1.17 8.86 -4.43
CA GLY A 125 1.54 7.65 -3.71
C GLY A 125 2.43 6.72 -4.54
N GLY A 126 2.15 6.59 -5.84
CA GLY A 126 3.00 5.84 -6.77
C GLY A 126 4.36 6.48 -6.98
N GLU A 127 4.41 7.81 -7.14
CA GLU A 127 5.66 8.57 -7.24
C GLU A 127 6.53 8.42 -5.99
N ALA A 128 5.93 8.52 -4.79
CA ALA A 128 6.65 8.31 -3.54
C ALA A 128 7.25 6.89 -3.42
N LEU A 129 6.54 5.86 -3.91
CA LEU A 129 7.06 4.49 -3.96
C LEU A 129 8.20 4.34 -4.96
N ARG A 130 8.06 4.92 -6.16
CA ARG A 130 9.09 4.91 -7.20
C ARG A 130 10.37 5.60 -6.69
N ASP A 131 10.23 6.81 -6.15
CA ASP A 131 11.35 7.65 -5.72
C ASP A 131 12.10 7.01 -4.53
N ALA A 132 11.40 6.24 -3.70
CA ALA A 132 12.00 5.44 -2.64
C ALA A 132 12.48 4.04 -3.09
N GLY A 133 12.41 3.72 -4.38
CA GLY A 133 12.93 2.48 -4.96
C GLY A 133 12.16 1.22 -4.56
N TYR A 134 10.85 1.32 -4.33
CA TYR A 134 10.02 0.16 -4.00
C TYR A 134 9.68 -0.66 -5.24
N GLU A 135 9.93 -1.96 -5.11
CA GLU A 135 9.54 -2.99 -6.05
C GLU A 135 8.66 -4.01 -5.32
N PHE A 136 7.73 -4.61 -6.06
CA PHE A 136 6.77 -5.57 -5.55
C PHE A 136 6.78 -6.84 -6.38
N ASP A 137 6.27 -7.93 -5.79
CA ASP A 137 6.18 -9.23 -6.45
C ASP A 137 4.73 -9.71 -6.59
N ILE A 138 3.83 -9.18 -5.74
CA ILE A 138 2.40 -9.48 -5.78
C ILE A 138 1.58 -8.34 -5.17
N CYS A 139 0.39 -8.11 -5.73
CA CYS A 139 -0.52 -7.09 -5.25
C CYS A 139 -1.88 -7.68 -4.86
N PHE A 140 -2.48 -7.13 -3.82
CA PHE A 140 -3.81 -7.47 -3.35
C PHE A 140 -4.71 -6.25 -3.35
N THR A 141 -5.96 -6.42 -3.76
CA THR A 141 -6.96 -5.36 -3.68
C THR A 141 -8.37 -5.91 -3.46
N SER A 142 -9.31 -5.01 -3.22
CA SER A 142 -10.72 -5.35 -3.08
C SER A 142 -11.39 -5.59 -4.45
N VAL A 143 -12.69 -5.84 -4.45
CA VAL A 143 -13.48 -5.87 -5.71
C VAL A 143 -14.14 -4.52 -6.02
N GLN A 144 -13.74 -3.43 -5.35
CA GLN A 144 -14.30 -2.10 -5.52
C GLN A 144 -13.38 -1.23 -6.39
N LYS A 145 -13.95 -0.59 -7.42
CA LYS A 145 -13.20 0.06 -8.51
C LYS A 145 -12.23 1.12 -8.02
N ARG A 146 -12.55 1.85 -6.94
CA ARG A 146 -11.66 2.88 -6.37
C ARG A 146 -10.34 2.31 -5.86
N ALA A 147 -10.35 1.14 -5.21
CA ALA A 147 -9.13 0.50 -4.75
C ALA A 147 -8.35 -0.11 -5.92
N ILE A 148 -9.05 -0.74 -6.87
CA ILE A 148 -8.46 -1.31 -8.09
C ILE A 148 -7.78 -0.21 -8.93
N ARG A 149 -8.45 0.93 -9.13
CA ARG A 149 -7.91 2.07 -9.88
C ARG A 149 -6.73 2.73 -9.16
N THR A 150 -6.80 2.88 -7.84
CA THR A 150 -5.63 3.34 -7.08
C THR A 150 -4.45 2.40 -7.29
N LEU A 151 -4.65 1.08 -7.21
CA LEU A 151 -3.59 0.13 -7.48
C LEU A 151 -3.03 0.27 -8.89
N TRP A 152 -3.89 0.37 -9.92
CA TRP A 152 -3.43 0.53 -11.30
C TRP A 152 -2.62 1.79 -11.52
N ILE A 153 -3.06 2.94 -10.98
CA ILE A 153 -2.31 4.20 -11.07
C ILE A 153 -0.94 4.06 -10.40
N VAL A 154 -0.88 3.41 -9.24
CA VAL A 154 0.39 3.16 -8.54
C VAL A 154 1.30 2.23 -9.35
N LEU A 155 0.77 1.13 -9.90
CA LEU A 155 1.53 0.19 -10.71
C LEU A 155 2.07 0.81 -11.99
N ASP A 156 1.32 1.73 -12.61
CA ASP A 156 1.77 2.51 -13.76
C ASP A 156 2.90 3.47 -13.36
N ALA A 157 2.74 4.21 -12.26
CA ALA A 157 3.74 5.17 -11.78
C ALA A 157 5.09 4.55 -11.39
N ILE A 158 5.10 3.27 -10.97
CA ILE A 158 6.31 2.52 -10.60
C ILE A 158 6.79 1.55 -11.69
N ASP A 159 6.18 1.58 -12.89
CA ASP A 159 6.47 0.71 -14.05
C ASP A 159 6.39 -0.81 -13.74
N GLN A 160 5.37 -1.21 -12.99
CA GLN A 160 5.15 -2.60 -12.55
C GLN A 160 3.72 -3.11 -12.85
N MET A 161 3.09 -2.62 -13.93
CA MET A 161 1.74 -3.05 -14.35
C MET A 161 1.61 -4.55 -14.64
N TRP A 162 2.72 -5.23 -14.91
CA TRP A 162 2.77 -6.66 -15.20
C TRP A 162 2.63 -7.55 -13.96
N LEU A 163 2.66 -6.98 -12.76
CA LEU A 163 2.58 -7.74 -11.52
C LEU A 163 1.26 -8.52 -11.38
N PRO A 164 1.29 -9.71 -10.77
CA PRO A 164 0.07 -10.44 -10.46
C PRO A 164 -0.78 -9.67 -9.44
N VAL A 165 -2.07 -9.53 -9.74
CA VAL A 165 -3.06 -8.83 -8.89
C VAL A 165 -4.17 -9.78 -8.47
N VAL A 166 -4.29 -10.04 -7.17
CA VAL A 166 -5.37 -10.82 -6.56
C VAL A 166 -6.45 -9.87 -6.03
N ARG A 167 -7.72 -10.16 -6.36
CA ARG A 167 -8.89 -9.37 -5.96
C ARG A 167 -9.79 -10.20 -5.06
N THR A 168 -10.29 -9.62 -3.98
CA THR A 168 -11.22 -10.32 -3.08
C THR A 168 -12.21 -9.37 -2.41
N TRP A 169 -13.45 -9.84 -2.21
CA TRP A 169 -14.44 -9.09 -1.43
C TRP A 169 -14.02 -8.97 0.05
N ARG A 170 -13.18 -9.89 0.55
CA ARG A 170 -12.68 -9.86 1.93
C ARG A 170 -11.83 -8.63 2.25
N LEU A 171 -11.36 -7.92 1.23
CA LEU A 171 -10.66 -6.64 1.37
C LEU A 171 -11.56 -5.41 1.16
N ASN A 172 -12.85 -5.59 0.83
CA ASN A 172 -13.82 -4.49 0.67
C ASN A 172 -13.88 -3.58 1.90
N GLU A 173 -14.31 -2.33 1.69
CA GLU A 173 -14.67 -1.44 2.79
C GLU A 173 -15.76 -2.05 3.68
N ARG A 174 -15.91 -1.55 4.92
CA ARG A 174 -17.02 -1.90 5.81
C ARG A 174 -18.38 -1.69 5.12
N HIS A 175 -19.28 -2.67 5.18
CA HIS A 175 -20.65 -2.54 4.68
C HIS A 175 -21.47 -1.62 5.61
N TYR A 176 -21.81 -0.41 5.14
CA TYR A 176 -22.56 0.57 5.94
C TYR A 176 -24.08 0.31 6.00
N GLY A 177 -24.54 -0.77 5.37
CA GLY A 177 -25.93 -1.21 5.43
C GLY A 177 -26.90 -0.14 4.95
N GLY A 178 -27.98 0.09 5.71
CA GLY A 178 -28.99 1.09 5.43
C GLY A 178 -28.50 2.55 5.48
N LEU A 179 -27.26 2.80 5.94
CA LEU A 179 -26.66 4.14 5.85
C LEU A 179 -26.07 4.43 4.47
N THR A 180 -25.94 3.43 3.60
CA THR A 180 -25.26 3.55 2.31
C THR A 180 -25.92 4.61 1.42
N GLY A 181 -25.14 5.59 0.97
CA GLY A 181 -25.63 6.71 0.15
C GLY A 181 -26.14 7.92 0.94
N LEU A 182 -26.40 7.80 2.24
CA LEU A 182 -26.77 8.95 3.07
C LEU A 182 -25.59 9.90 3.28
N ASN A 183 -25.87 11.20 3.30
CA ASN A 183 -24.88 12.21 3.68
C ASN A 183 -24.64 12.15 5.20
N LYS A 184 -23.37 12.18 5.62
CA LYS A 184 -22.98 12.02 7.02
C LYS A 184 -23.44 13.19 7.90
N ALA A 185 -23.43 14.42 7.37
CA ALA A 185 -23.87 15.60 8.11
C ALA A 185 -25.38 15.61 8.30
N GLU A 186 -26.14 15.29 7.24
CA GLU A 186 -27.61 15.15 7.32
C GLU A 186 -28.02 14.01 8.26
N THR A 187 -27.31 12.87 8.21
CA THR A 187 -27.53 11.75 9.12
C THR A 187 -27.26 12.17 10.58
N ALA A 188 -26.22 12.96 10.82
CA ALA A 188 -25.90 13.48 12.15
C ALA A 188 -26.95 14.47 12.65
N ALA A 189 -27.49 15.32 11.77
CA ALA A 189 -28.59 16.22 12.10
C ALA A 189 -29.88 15.46 12.47
N LYS A 190 -30.15 14.33 11.80
CA LYS A 190 -31.36 13.51 12.03
C LYS A 190 -31.25 12.58 13.24
N HIS A 191 -30.10 11.94 13.43
CA HIS A 191 -29.91 10.87 14.43
C HIS A 191 -29.03 11.28 15.61
N GLY A 192 -28.45 12.47 15.59
CA GLY A 192 -27.51 12.96 16.58
C GLY A 192 -26.06 12.54 16.29
N GLU A 193 -25.12 13.43 16.61
CA GLU A 193 -23.69 13.21 16.37
C GLU A 193 -23.14 11.99 17.14
N ALA A 194 -23.62 11.77 18.36
CA ALA A 194 -23.19 10.64 19.19
C ALA A 194 -23.53 9.29 18.52
N GLN A 195 -24.76 9.16 17.97
CA GLN A 195 -25.19 7.95 17.29
C GLN A 195 -24.42 7.71 15.99
N VAL A 196 -24.19 8.77 15.20
CA VAL A 196 -23.41 8.67 13.97
C VAL A 196 -21.94 8.35 14.27
N LYS A 197 -21.38 8.88 15.36
CA LYS A 197 -20.04 8.51 15.83
C LYS A 197 -19.98 7.03 16.21
N ILE A 198 -21.00 6.50 16.90
CA ILE A 198 -21.12 5.07 17.21
C ILE A 198 -21.11 4.25 15.90
N TRP A 199 -21.99 4.53 14.94
CA TRP A 199 -22.00 3.77 13.68
C TRP A 199 -20.70 3.89 12.87
N ARG A 200 -20.02 5.04 12.94
CA ARG A 200 -18.77 5.27 12.21
C ARG A 200 -17.56 4.61 12.87
N ARG A 201 -17.52 4.57 14.20
CA ARG A 201 -16.28 4.26 14.94
C ARG A 201 -16.42 3.10 15.92
N SER A 202 -17.62 2.73 16.38
CA SER A 202 -17.79 1.58 17.27
C SER A 202 -17.17 0.33 16.64
N PHE A 203 -16.48 -0.42 17.50
CA PHE A 203 -15.84 -1.66 17.14
C PHE A 203 -16.88 -2.74 16.80
N ASP A 204 -17.89 -2.92 17.64
CA ASP A 204 -18.80 -4.07 17.63
C ASP A 204 -20.26 -3.73 17.30
N ILE A 205 -20.64 -2.44 17.28
CA ILE A 205 -22.01 -2.03 16.93
C ILE A 205 -22.12 -1.85 15.40
N PRO A 206 -22.88 -2.70 14.69
CA PRO A 206 -23.12 -2.51 13.26
C PRO A 206 -24.10 -1.34 13.02
N PRO A 207 -24.07 -0.73 11.82
CA PRO A 207 -25.15 0.15 11.38
C PRO A 207 -26.43 -0.66 11.11
N PRO A 208 -27.58 0.00 10.88
CA PRO A 208 -28.79 -0.70 10.42
C PRO A 208 -28.53 -1.56 9.17
N PRO A 209 -29.12 -2.76 9.06
CA PRO A 209 -28.98 -3.61 7.88
C PRO A 209 -29.53 -2.93 6.63
N MET A 210 -29.02 -3.33 5.45
CA MET A 210 -29.58 -2.91 4.17
C MET A 210 -30.77 -3.80 3.80
N GLU A 211 -31.96 -3.21 3.79
CA GLU A 211 -33.20 -3.90 3.41
C GLU A 211 -33.34 -4.07 1.89
N PRO A 212 -34.13 -5.05 1.40
CA PRO A 212 -34.32 -5.30 -0.03
C PRO A 212 -34.91 -4.14 -0.85
N ASP A 213 -35.63 -3.22 -0.19
CA ASP A 213 -36.22 -2.02 -0.80
C ASP A 213 -35.26 -0.81 -0.79
N HIS A 214 -34.07 -0.94 -0.20
CA HIS A 214 -33.08 0.12 -0.17
C HIS A 214 -32.63 0.50 -1.61
N PRO A 215 -32.48 1.79 -1.95
CA PRO A 215 -32.23 2.24 -3.34
C PRO A 215 -31.01 1.59 -4.01
N PHE A 216 -30.00 1.22 -3.20
CA PHE A 216 -28.76 0.61 -3.67
C PHE A 216 -28.69 -0.91 -3.49
N TYR A 217 -29.72 -1.56 -2.91
CA TYR A 217 -29.70 -3.00 -2.60
C TYR A 217 -29.41 -3.84 -3.84
N SER A 218 -30.19 -3.65 -4.91
CA SER A 218 -30.03 -4.43 -6.14
C SER A 218 -28.70 -4.17 -6.83
N THR A 219 -28.13 -2.96 -6.71
CA THR A 219 -26.82 -2.63 -7.33
C THR A 219 -25.62 -3.21 -6.55
N ILE A 220 -25.82 -3.58 -5.28
CA ILE A 220 -24.76 -4.11 -4.42
C ILE A 220 -24.95 -5.61 -4.25
N SER A 221 -26.05 -6.03 -3.61
CA SER A 221 -26.29 -7.41 -3.20
C SER A 221 -26.59 -8.35 -4.37
N LYS A 222 -26.98 -7.83 -5.55
CA LYS A 222 -27.21 -8.63 -6.77
C LYS A 222 -26.13 -8.44 -7.83
N ASP A 223 -25.02 -7.74 -7.51
CA ASP A 223 -23.91 -7.61 -8.45
C ASP A 223 -23.22 -8.98 -8.64
N ARG A 224 -22.98 -9.36 -9.90
CA ARG A 224 -22.36 -10.65 -10.26
C ARG A 224 -21.01 -10.92 -9.59
N ARG A 225 -20.29 -9.87 -9.14
CA ARG A 225 -19.02 -10.02 -8.42
C ARG A 225 -19.17 -10.73 -7.07
N TYR A 226 -20.40 -10.83 -6.55
CA TYR A 226 -20.74 -11.51 -5.31
C TYR A 226 -21.59 -12.77 -5.54
N ALA A 227 -21.77 -13.21 -6.79
CA ALA A 227 -22.67 -14.32 -7.13
C ALA A 227 -22.27 -15.66 -6.51
N ASP A 228 -20.98 -15.85 -6.23
CA ASP A 228 -20.45 -17.07 -5.61
C ASP A 228 -20.46 -17.03 -4.07
N LEU A 229 -20.92 -15.93 -3.47
CA LEU A 229 -21.03 -15.81 -2.03
C LEU A 229 -22.33 -16.44 -1.53
N THR A 230 -22.23 -17.18 -0.44
CA THR A 230 -23.39 -17.67 0.30
C THR A 230 -24.05 -16.52 1.07
N GLU A 231 -25.28 -16.74 1.53
CA GLU A 231 -26.05 -15.73 2.27
C GLU A 231 -25.35 -15.28 3.56
N ASP A 232 -24.64 -16.19 4.24
CA ASP A 232 -23.83 -15.89 5.43
C ASP A 232 -22.53 -15.12 5.11
N GLN A 233 -22.06 -15.18 3.85
CA GLN A 233 -20.85 -14.48 3.40
C GLN A 233 -21.14 -13.09 2.85
N LEU A 234 -22.38 -12.81 2.43
CA LEU A 234 -22.78 -11.51 1.87
C LEU A 234 -23.46 -10.67 2.96
N PRO A 235 -22.73 -9.77 3.66
CA PRO A 235 -23.29 -9.01 4.77
C PRO A 235 -24.30 -7.97 4.28
N THR A 236 -25.40 -7.81 5.03
CA THR A 236 -26.34 -6.68 4.85
C THR A 236 -25.86 -5.43 5.60
N CYS A 237 -25.01 -5.57 6.61
CA CYS A 237 -24.27 -4.54 7.33
C CYS A 237 -23.07 -5.16 8.05
N GLU A 238 -22.05 -4.36 8.37
CA GLU A 238 -20.89 -4.82 9.13
C GLU A 238 -20.57 -3.83 10.27
N SER A 239 -20.23 -4.36 11.45
CA SER A 239 -19.40 -3.66 12.42
C SER A 239 -17.92 -3.62 11.95
N LEU A 240 -17.05 -2.90 12.67
CA LEU A 240 -15.61 -3.01 12.41
C LEU A 240 -15.11 -4.42 12.74
N LYS A 241 -15.63 -5.03 13.81
CA LYS A 241 -15.37 -6.41 14.22
C LYS A 241 -15.72 -7.41 13.11
N ASP A 242 -16.89 -7.26 12.48
CA ASP A 242 -17.33 -8.15 11.39
C ASP A 242 -16.42 -8.00 10.16
N THR A 243 -16.09 -6.75 9.80
CA THR A 243 -15.15 -6.42 8.72
C THR A 243 -13.80 -7.11 8.94
N ILE A 244 -13.29 -7.08 10.18
CA ILE A 244 -12.05 -7.73 10.58
C ILE A 244 -12.18 -9.25 10.52
N ALA A 245 -13.28 -9.81 11.02
CA ALA A 245 -13.53 -11.25 11.06
C ALA A 245 -13.53 -11.88 9.66
N ARG A 246 -14.01 -11.17 8.63
CA ARG A 246 -13.94 -11.66 7.24
C ARG A 246 -12.66 -11.31 6.50
N ALA A 247 -11.93 -10.27 6.91
CA ALA A 247 -10.65 -9.88 6.30
C ALA A 247 -9.46 -10.71 6.80
N LEU A 248 -9.42 -11.06 8.10
CA LEU A 248 -8.28 -11.78 8.69
C LEU A 248 -8.05 -13.20 8.14
N PRO A 249 -9.09 -14.00 7.81
CA PRO A 249 -8.87 -15.28 7.14
C PRO A 249 -8.07 -15.12 5.85
N PHE A 250 -8.45 -14.15 5.00
CA PHE A 250 -7.71 -13.87 3.77
C PHE A 250 -6.28 -13.38 4.03
N TRP A 251 -6.09 -12.53 5.03
CA TRP A 251 -4.77 -12.10 5.45
C TRP A 251 -3.88 -13.31 5.82
N ASN A 252 -4.39 -14.21 6.67
CA ASN A 252 -3.63 -15.36 7.17
C ASN A 252 -3.40 -16.46 6.12
N GLU A 253 -4.37 -16.69 5.25
CA GLU A 253 -4.37 -17.82 4.30
C GLU A 253 -3.72 -17.45 2.97
N GLU A 254 -3.82 -16.19 2.52
CA GLU A 254 -3.39 -15.78 1.19
C GLU A 254 -2.23 -14.77 1.22
N ILE A 255 -2.25 -13.79 2.12
CA ILE A 255 -1.23 -12.73 2.15
C ILE A 255 0.01 -13.17 2.94
N VAL A 256 -0.19 -13.69 4.15
CA VAL A 256 0.89 -14.13 5.06
C VAL A 256 1.84 -15.15 4.43
N PRO A 257 1.38 -16.17 3.69
CA PRO A 257 2.29 -17.11 3.04
C PRO A 257 3.21 -16.43 2.02
N GLN A 258 2.69 -15.47 1.23
CA GLN A 258 3.49 -14.73 0.26
C GLN A 258 4.58 -13.90 0.96
N ILE A 259 4.25 -13.24 2.07
CA ILE A 259 5.22 -12.50 2.87
C ILE A 259 6.31 -13.44 3.40
N LYS A 260 5.92 -14.61 3.94
CA LYS A 260 6.86 -15.61 4.47
C LYS A 260 7.73 -16.27 3.41
N GLU A 261 7.29 -16.30 2.15
CA GLU A 261 8.10 -16.69 0.99
C GLU A 261 9.13 -15.61 0.60
N GLY A 262 9.12 -14.45 1.26
CA GLY A 262 10.03 -13.34 0.99
C GLY A 262 9.54 -12.40 -0.10
N LYS A 263 8.30 -12.53 -0.58
CA LYS A 263 7.72 -11.62 -1.57
C LYS A 263 7.43 -10.25 -0.96
N ARG A 264 7.68 -9.21 -1.74
CA ARG A 264 7.36 -7.81 -1.43
C ARG A 264 5.91 -7.56 -1.82
N VAL A 265 5.06 -7.33 -0.83
CA VAL A 265 3.61 -7.28 -0.99
C VAL A 265 3.10 -5.84 -0.95
N LEU A 266 2.23 -5.49 -1.91
CA LEU A 266 1.43 -4.26 -1.91
C LEU A 266 -0.06 -4.61 -1.71
N VAL A 267 -0.71 -4.00 -0.72
CA VAL A 267 -2.15 -4.14 -0.49
C VAL A 267 -2.84 -2.79 -0.66
N ALA A 268 -3.60 -2.63 -1.75
CA ALA A 268 -4.40 -1.44 -2.01
C ALA A 268 -5.87 -1.70 -1.63
N ALA A 269 -6.35 -1.10 -0.54
CA ALA A 269 -7.68 -1.37 -0.01
C ALA A 269 -8.33 -0.12 0.61
N HIS A 270 -9.08 -0.29 1.70
CA HIS A 270 -9.97 0.73 2.25
C HIS A 270 -9.65 1.06 3.71
N GLY A 271 -10.31 2.08 4.25
CA GLY A 271 -10.03 2.56 5.59
C GLY A 271 -10.26 1.48 6.66
N ASN A 272 -11.44 0.87 6.70
CA ASN A 272 -11.76 -0.09 7.78
C ASN A 272 -11.15 -1.47 7.54
N SER A 273 -11.00 -1.92 6.29
CA SER A 273 -10.34 -3.20 6.02
C SER A 273 -8.85 -3.15 6.36
N LEU A 274 -8.15 -2.06 6.02
CA LEU A 274 -6.74 -1.87 6.43
C LEU A 274 -6.58 -1.67 7.93
N ARG A 275 -7.49 -0.95 8.60
CA ARG A 275 -7.51 -0.87 10.08
C ARG A 275 -7.54 -2.27 10.71
N GLY A 276 -8.27 -3.20 10.13
CA GLY A 276 -8.30 -4.58 10.60
C GLY A 276 -6.94 -5.27 10.56
N ILE A 277 -6.24 -5.13 9.45
CA ILE A 277 -4.88 -5.66 9.28
C ILE A 277 -3.92 -4.98 10.25
N VAL A 278 -3.97 -3.64 10.36
CA VAL A 278 -3.13 -2.88 11.30
C VAL A 278 -3.39 -3.28 12.75
N LYS A 279 -4.65 -3.43 13.16
CA LYS A 279 -5.02 -3.90 14.51
C LYS A 279 -4.36 -5.24 14.83
N HIS A 280 -4.34 -6.15 13.85
CA HIS A 280 -3.75 -7.47 14.01
C HIS A 280 -2.21 -7.44 14.06
N LEU A 281 -1.58 -6.68 13.16
CA LEU A 281 -0.12 -6.52 13.12
C LEU A 281 0.44 -5.88 14.39
N GLU A 282 -0.22 -4.83 14.89
CA GLU A 282 0.25 -4.05 16.04
C GLU A 282 -0.31 -4.53 17.37
N GLY A 283 -1.21 -5.52 17.38
CA GLY A 283 -1.84 -6.01 18.61
C GLY A 283 -2.67 -4.93 19.33
N MET A 284 -3.32 -4.03 18.57
CA MET A 284 -4.05 -2.89 19.13
C MET A 284 -5.30 -3.32 19.90
N SER A 285 -5.60 -2.59 20.97
CA SER A 285 -6.88 -2.70 21.69
C SER A 285 -8.04 -2.22 20.83
N GLU A 286 -9.27 -2.51 21.26
CA GLU A 286 -10.49 -2.07 20.58
C GLU A 286 -10.60 -0.54 20.61
N GLU A 287 -10.20 0.11 21.71
CA GLU A 287 -10.21 1.57 21.87
C GLU A 287 -9.20 2.24 20.95
N ALA A 288 -7.99 1.70 20.88
CA ALA A 288 -6.92 2.27 20.07
C ALA A 288 -7.26 2.24 18.57
N ILE A 289 -7.90 1.17 18.09
CA ILE A 289 -8.25 1.06 16.66
C ILE A 289 -9.39 2.00 16.25
N MET A 290 -10.28 2.39 17.17
CA MET A 290 -11.34 3.35 16.90
C MET A 290 -10.81 4.76 16.61
N GLU A 291 -9.66 5.10 17.20
CA GLU A 291 -9.00 6.41 17.01
C GLU A 291 -7.98 6.42 15.87
N LEU A 292 -7.50 5.25 15.44
CA LEU A 292 -6.64 5.16 14.26
C LEU A 292 -7.40 5.62 13.03
N ASN A 293 -6.83 6.54 12.26
CA ASN A 293 -7.36 6.94 10.98
C ASN A 293 -6.24 6.92 9.95
N LEU A 294 -6.46 6.18 8.86
CA LEU A 294 -5.47 6.03 7.79
C LEU A 294 -5.70 7.09 6.71
N PRO A 295 -4.68 7.87 6.31
CA PRO A 295 -4.79 8.86 5.24
C PRO A 295 -5.10 8.20 3.89
N THR A 296 -5.73 8.94 2.97
CA THR A 296 -6.00 8.49 1.59
C THR A 296 -4.76 8.68 0.72
N GLY A 297 -4.48 7.70 -0.14
CA GLY A 297 -3.44 7.79 -1.17
C GLY A 297 -1.98 7.83 -0.68
N ILE A 298 -1.73 7.76 0.63
CA ILE A 298 -0.38 7.73 1.20
C ILE A 298 0.01 6.28 1.50
N PRO A 299 1.09 5.75 0.89
CA PRO A 299 1.61 4.42 1.19
C PRO A 299 2.09 4.31 2.64
N ILE A 300 1.73 3.20 3.28
CA ILE A 300 2.09 2.86 4.67
C ILE A 300 3.04 1.67 4.64
N VAL A 301 4.27 1.87 5.08
CA VAL A 301 5.32 0.85 5.08
C VAL A 301 5.43 0.20 6.45
N TYR A 302 5.47 -1.12 6.43
CA TYR A 302 5.84 -1.95 7.57
C TYR A 302 7.15 -2.70 7.31
N GLU A 303 8.04 -2.63 8.28
CA GLU A 303 9.16 -3.55 8.43
C GLU A 303 8.79 -4.59 9.49
N LEU A 304 8.79 -5.86 9.09
CA LEU A 304 8.31 -6.97 9.91
C LEU A 304 9.43 -7.95 10.26
N ASP A 305 9.39 -8.53 11.45
CA ASP A 305 10.25 -9.64 11.84
C ASP A 305 9.77 -10.98 11.23
N LYS A 306 10.48 -12.08 11.53
CA LYS A 306 10.15 -13.42 11.03
C LYS A 306 8.77 -13.93 11.49
N ASN A 307 8.24 -13.37 12.57
CA ASN A 307 6.92 -13.67 13.14
C ASN A 307 5.83 -12.70 12.66
N LEU A 308 6.16 -11.84 11.68
CA LEU A 308 5.28 -10.81 11.13
C LEU A 308 4.90 -9.72 12.13
N LYS A 309 5.72 -9.50 13.17
CA LYS A 309 5.55 -8.37 14.09
C LYS A 309 6.29 -7.14 13.55
N PRO A 310 5.67 -5.95 13.58
CA PRO A 310 6.37 -4.70 13.28
C PRO A 310 7.58 -4.50 14.19
N ILE A 311 8.74 -4.24 13.61
CA ILE A 311 9.97 -3.93 14.37
C ILE A 311 10.16 -2.43 14.61
N LYS A 312 9.37 -1.61 13.93
CA LYS A 312 9.34 -0.14 14.01
C LYS A 312 7.89 0.34 13.83
N PRO A 313 7.56 1.57 14.24
CA PRO A 313 6.27 2.18 13.92
C PRO A 313 6.03 2.21 12.42
N MET A 314 4.76 2.12 12.01
CA MET A 314 4.37 2.27 10.61
C MET A 314 4.88 3.60 10.04
N GLN A 315 5.36 3.59 8.80
CA GLN A 315 5.94 4.79 8.16
C GLN A 315 5.06 5.22 6.99
N PHE A 316 4.76 6.51 6.91
CA PHE A 316 4.04 7.10 5.77
C PHE A 316 5.05 7.58 4.74
N LEU A 317 4.93 7.12 3.49
CA LEU A 317 5.77 7.57 2.39
C LEU A 317 5.15 8.76 1.67
N GLY A 318 5.94 9.81 1.49
CA GLY A 318 5.56 11.04 0.81
C GLY A 318 6.43 12.19 1.28
N ASP A 319 6.28 13.37 0.66
CA ASP A 319 6.90 14.58 1.18
C ASP A 319 6.30 14.95 2.55
N GLU A 320 7.12 15.55 3.42
CA GLU A 320 6.74 15.86 4.80
C GLU A 320 5.47 16.72 4.89
N GLU A 321 5.29 17.64 3.94
CA GLU A 321 4.15 18.54 3.93
C GLU A 321 2.85 17.79 3.59
N THR A 322 2.86 16.92 2.58
CA THR A 322 1.73 16.06 2.20
C THR A 322 1.35 15.13 3.34
N VAL A 323 2.32 14.45 3.96
CA VAL A 323 2.07 13.56 5.09
C VAL A 323 1.46 14.34 6.26
N ARG A 324 2.04 15.50 6.62
CA ARG A 324 1.52 16.36 7.69
C ARG A 324 0.09 16.81 7.41
N LYS A 325 -0.19 17.34 6.21
CA LYS A 325 -1.53 17.79 5.80
C LYS A 325 -2.54 16.66 5.84
N ALA A 326 -2.16 15.47 5.37
CA ALA A 326 -3.04 14.32 5.39
C ALA A 326 -3.35 13.84 6.83
N MET A 327 -2.34 13.82 7.71
CA MET A 327 -2.52 13.50 9.13
C MET A 327 -3.42 14.54 9.83
N GLU A 328 -3.27 15.83 9.51
CA GLU A 328 -4.15 16.90 10.02
C GLU A 328 -5.59 16.77 9.51
N ALA A 329 -5.77 16.52 8.21
CA ALA A 329 -7.09 16.31 7.61
C ALA A 329 -7.79 15.10 8.21
N VAL A 330 -7.04 14.02 8.42
CA VAL A 330 -7.48 12.82 9.13
C VAL A 330 -7.93 13.14 10.56
N ALA A 331 -7.15 13.89 11.33
CA ALA A 331 -7.50 14.29 12.69
C ALA A 331 -8.76 15.19 12.71
N ALA A 332 -8.96 16.00 11.67
CA ALA A 332 -10.12 16.87 11.52
C ALA A 332 -11.41 16.10 11.17
N GLN A 333 -11.35 14.92 10.54
CA GLN A 333 -12.55 14.09 10.22
C GLN A 333 -13.31 13.58 11.46
N GLY A 334 -12.69 13.68 12.64
CA GLY A 334 -13.31 13.39 13.95
C GLY A 334 -13.90 14.61 14.64
N LYS A 335 -13.69 15.83 14.13
CA LYS A 335 -14.22 17.09 14.68
C LYS A 335 -15.41 17.53 13.83
N ALA A 336 -16.50 17.94 14.47
CA ALA A 336 -17.63 18.54 13.76
C ALA A 336 -17.14 19.80 13.02
N LYS A 337 -17.53 19.96 11.74
CA LYS A 337 -17.45 21.27 11.10
C LYS A 337 -18.51 22.12 11.78
N LYS A 338 -18.07 23.08 12.60
CA LYS A 338 -18.95 24.07 13.24
C LYS A 338 -19.66 24.92 12.21
#